data_AF-A0A8I2YV63-F1
#
_entry.id   AF-A0A8I2YV63-F1
#
_cell.length_a   1.000
_cell.length_b   1.000
_cell.length_c   1.000
_cell.angle_alpha   90.00
_cell.angle_beta   90.00
_cell.angle_gamma   90.00
#
_symmetry.space_group_name_H-M   'P 1'
#
loop_
_entity.id
_entity.type
_entity.pdbx_description
1 polymer ?
#
loop_
_entity_poly.entity_id
_entity_poly.type
_entity_poly.pdbx_seq_one_letter_code
_entity_poly.pdbx_strand_id
1 'polypeptide(L)' 'MTPARQSIAFFCNPNFDALIEALPTCVNETNPSKYGSVTTEEYIVGRLAATYD' A
#
# COMPACT_ATOMS: atom_id res chain seq x y z
N MET A 1 -14.94 25.71 -24.11
CA MET A 1 -13.60 25.09 -24.05
C MET A 1 -13.25 24.85 -22.60
N THR A 2 -12.93 23.61 -22.21
CA THR A 2 -12.46 23.30 -20.86
C THR A 2 -10.96 23.58 -20.79
N PRO A 3 -10.46 24.37 -19.83
CA PRO A 3 -9.03 24.65 -19.71
C PRO A 3 -8.23 23.40 -19.35
N ALA A 4 -6.93 23.40 -19.68
CA ALA A 4 -6.03 22.31 -19.34
C ALA A 4 -5.91 22.16 -17.81
N ARG A 5 -6.02 20.92 -17.31
CA ARG A 5 -5.87 20.59 -15.88
C ARG A 5 -4.51 19.95 -15.64
N GLN A 6 -3.74 20.49 -14.71
CA GLN A 6 -2.53 19.87 -14.20
C GLN A 6 -2.76 19.37 -12.77
N SER A 7 -2.28 18.16 -12.47
CA SER A 7 -2.15 17.64 -11.11
C SER A 7 -0.83 16.91 -10.96
N ILE A 8 -0.18 17.09 -9.82
CA ILE A 8 1.07 16.43 -9.46
C ILE A 8 0.83 15.70 -8.15
N ALA A 9 0.89 14.37 -8.17
CA ALA A 9 0.72 13.54 -6.99
C ALA A 9 2.09 13.12 -6.45
N PHE A 10 2.28 13.23 -5.14
CA PHE A 10 3.42 12.66 -4.44
C PHE A 10 2.96 11.44 -3.66
N PHE A 11 3.49 10.27 -4.02
CA PHE A 11 3.16 9.01 -3.37
C PHE A 11 4.19 8.71 -2.28
N CYS A 12 3.76 8.82 -1.02
CA CYS A 12 4.57 8.41 0.12
C CYS A 12 4.41 6.91 0.34
N ASN A 13 5.52 6.17 0.35
CA ASN A 13 5.55 4.76 0.70
C ASN A 13 6.43 4.55 1.93
N PRO A 14 6.20 3.48 2.70
CA PRO A 14 7.16 3.01 3.71
C PRO A 14 8.51 2.63 3.08
N ASN A 15 9.52 2.38 3.90
CA ASN A 15 10.78 1.79 3.44
C ASN A 15 10.51 0.43 2.80
N PHE A 16 11.31 0.03 1.80
CA PHE A 16 11.08 -1.21 1.05
C PHE A 16 11.05 -2.47 1.93
N ASP A 17 11.93 -2.51 2.93
CA ASP A 17 12.06 -3.58 3.92
C ASP A 17 11.03 -3.51 5.06
N ALA A 18 10.20 -2.46 5.11
CA ALA A 18 9.19 -2.33 6.15
C ALA A 18 8.17 -3.47 6.04
N LEU A 19 7.99 -4.20 7.14
CA LEU A 19 6.97 -5.22 7.30
C LEU A 19 5.61 -4.55 7.53
N ILE A 20 4.68 -4.79 6.62
CA ILE A 20 3.32 -4.27 6.67
C ILE A 20 2.41 -5.33 7.28
N GLU A 21 1.89 -5.01 8.45
CA GLU A 21 0.90 -5.81 9.17
C GLU A 21 -0.10 -4.90 9.90
N ALA A 22 -1.21 -5.47 10.36
CA ALA A 22 -2.19 -4.69 11.09
C ALA A 22 -1.57 -4.12 12.39
N LEU A 23 -1.72 -2.82 12.61
CA LEU A 23 -1.19 -2.18 13.82
C LEU A 23 -1.80 -2.81 15.08
N PRO A 24 -1.03 -2.93 16.18
CA PRO A 24 -1.52 -3.55 17.41
C PRO A 24 -2.78 -2.91 17.98
N THR A 25 -2.96 -1.59 17.77
CA THR A 25 -4.13 -0.83 18.21
C THR A 25 -5.36 -1.03 17.32
N CYS A 26 -5.21 -1.68 16.17
CA CYS A 26 -6.28 -1.94 15.21
C CYS A 26 -6.83 -3.37 15.29
N VAL A 27 -6.23 -4.24 16.10
CA VAL A 27 -6.62 -5.66 16.25
C VAL A 27 -6.88 -6.02 17.71
N ASN A 28 -7.76 -6.99 17.93
CA ASN A 28 -8.01 -7.61 19.22
C ASN A 28 -8.62 -9.01 19.03
N GLU A 29 -8.98 -9.67 20.14
CA GLU A 29 -9.52 -11.04 20.12
C GLU A 29 -10.81 -11.19 19.28
N THR A 30 -11.67 -10.18 19.28
CA THR A 30 -12.93 -10.20 18.51
C THR A 30 -12.81 -9.55 17.13
N ASN A 31 -11.69 -8.87 16.85
CA ASN A 31 -11.36 -8.24 15.58
C ASN A 31 -9.89 -8.56 15.20
N PRO A 32 -9.61 -9.80 14.74
CA PRO A 32 -8.25 -10.19 14.35
C PRO A 32 -7.83 -9.50 13.04
N SER A 33 -6.52 -9.54 12.75
CA SER A 33 -6.02 -9.08 11.45
C SER A 33 -6.71 -9.83 10.31
N LYS A 34 -7.13 -9.08 9.29
CA LYS A 34 -7.77 -9.64 8.09
C LYS A 34 -6.77 -10.16 7.06
N TYR A 35 -5.53 -9.65 7.11
CA TYR A 35 -4.50 -9.93 6.12
C TYR A 35 -3.23 -10.41 6.81
N GLY A 36 -2.51 -11.30 6.12
CA GLY A 36 -1.15 -11.67 6.52
C GLY A 36 -0.19 -10.50 6.34
N SER A 37 0.98 -10.61 6.94
CA SER A 37 2.05 -9.64 6.78
C SER A 37 2.70 -9.74 5.39
N VAL A 38 3.17 -8.61 4.87
CA VAL A 38 3.87 -8.51 3.57
C VAL A 38 4.90 -7.38 3.66
N THR A 39 6.00 -7.46 2.93
CA THR A 39 6.92 -6.31 2.84
C THR A 39 6.37 -5.26 1.86
N THR A 40 6.81 -4.01 2.04
CA THR A 40 6.41 -2.91 1.14
C THR A 40 6.84 -3.17 -0.30
N GLU A 41 8.04 -3.72 -0.51
CA GLU A 41 8.56 -4.07 -1.83
C GLU A 41 7.69 -5.12 -2.52
N GLU A 42 7.44 -6.26 -1.87
CA GLU A 42 6.62 -7.35 -2.42
C GLU A 42 5.25 -6.84 -2.89
N TYR A 43 4.61 -5.98 -2.09
CA TYR A 43 3.33 -5.41 -2.43
C TYR A 43 3.41 -4.45 -3.63
N ILE A 44 4.33 -3.47 -3.62
CA ILE A 44 4.43 -2.47 -4.69
C ILE A 44 4.84 -3.12 -6.01
N VAL A 45 5.85 -4.00 -6.00
CA VAL A 45 6.32 -4.72 -7.19
C VAL A 45 5.20 -5.58 -7.75
N GLY A 46 4.49 -6.33 -6.91
CA GLY A 46 3.35 -7.15 -7.35
C GLY A 46 2.24 -6.33 -7.99
N ARG A 47 1.94 -5.13 -7.47
CA ARG A 47 0.93 -4.23 -8.04
C ARG A 47 1.34 -3.62 -9.37
N LEU A 48 2.63 -3.30 -9.53
CA LEU A 48 3.18 -2.79 -10.79
C LEU A 48 3.18 -3.89 -11.86
N ALA A 49 3.66 -5.09 -11.53
CA ALA A 49 3.69 -6.24 -12.45
C ALA A 49 2.29 -6.56 -12.98
N ALA A 50 1.28 -6.65 -12.11
CA ALA A 50 -0.11 -6.90 -12.48
C ALA A 50 -0.74 -5.84 -13.42
N THR A 51 -0.09 -4.69 -13.62
CA THR A 51 -0.57 -3.61 -14.48
C THR A 51 0.11 -3.61 -15.86
N TYR A 52 1.33 -4.15 -15.95
CA TYR A 52 2.16 -4.04 -17.16
C TYR A 52 2.47 -5.39 -17.84
N ASP A 53 2.12 -6.52 -17.19
CA ASP A 53 2.05 -7.86 -17.80
C ASP A 53 0.67 -8.13 -18.42
#